data_AF-A0A370X3Y9-F1
#
_entry.id   AF-A0A370X3Y9-F1
#
_cell.length_a   1.000
_cell.length_b   1.000
_cell.length_c   1.000
_cell.angle_alpha   90.00
_cell.angle_beta   90.00
_cell.angle_gamma   90.00
#
_symmetry.space_group_name_H-M   'P 1'
#
loop_
_entity.id
_entity.type
_entity.pdbx_description
1 polymer ?
#
loop_
_entity_poly.entity_id
_entity_poly.type
_entity_poly.pdbx_seq_one_letter_code
_entity_poly.pdbx_strand_id
1 'polypeptide(L)'
;MNAGVASTAHRARVLRALGVVTWRRRDMHASVAVAPEQVPTTTISQALASANVVVVIPPACSVRERDLLGRALSGLGPQLARAPCIEAVDGENLHVPHAPAYLVFGQAQAHALGRVLPAEVMRDAHIVLADTPSEILVQAVAKRRLWQALRMLRRALAAGVQP
;
A
#
# COMPACT_ATOMS: atom_id res chain seq x y z
N MET A 1 13.79 -44.36 -6.52
CA MET A 1 12.62 -43.81 -7.25
C MET A 1 12.85 -42.32 -7.43
N ASN A 2 13.37 -41.90 -8.59
CA ASN A 2 13.85 -40.54 -8.82
C ASN A 2 12.74 -39.70 -9.46
N ALA A 3 12.16 -38.77 -8.70
CA ALA A 3 11.25 -37.76 -9.25
C ALA A 3 12.08 -36.76 -10.06
N GLY A 4 12.05 -36.89 -11.39
CA GLY A 4 12.65 -35.91 -12.30
C GLY A 4 11.99 -34.55 -12.12
N VAL A 5 12.77 -33.53 -11.79
CA VAL A 5 12.30 -32.15 -11.70
C VAL A 5 11.88 -31.70 -13.09
N ALA A 6 10.57 -31.70 -13.36
CA ALA A 6 10.03 -31.18 -14.62
C ALA A 6 10.41 -29.71 -14.78
N SER A 7 10.97 -29.34 -15.94
CA SER A 7 11.35 -27.97 -16.21
C SER A 7 10.14 -27.03 -16.09
N THR A 8 10.35 -25.81 -15.62
CA THR A 8 9.31 -24.79 -15.45
C THR A 8 8.54 -24.53 -16.75
N ALA A 9 9.20 -24.65 -17.91
CA ALA A 9 8.59 -24.57 -19.23
C ALA A 9 7.66 -25.76 -19.54
N HIS A 10 8.01 -26.97 -19.12
CA HIS A 10 7.13 -28.13 -19.26
C HIS A 10 5.89 -27.98 -18.37
N ARG A 11 6.07 -27.58 -17.11
CA ARG A 11 4.96 -27.30 -16.18
C ARG A 11 4.02 -26.22 -16.72
N ALA A 12 4.54 -25.12 -17.25
CA ALA A 12 3.73 -24.03 -17.81
C ALA A 12 2.92 -24.44 -19.05
N ARG A 13 3.40 -25.41 -19.84
CA ARG A 13 2.66 -25.97 -20.97
C ARG A 13 1.53 -26.89 -20.52
N VAL A 14 1.81 -27.78 -19.57
CA VAL A 14 0.79 -28.69 -19.00
C VAL A 14 -0.32 -27.89 -18.33
N LEU A 15 0.00 -26.88 -17.53
CA LEU A 15 -1.00 -26.03 -16.88
C LEU A 15 -1.89 -25.32 -17.91
N ARG A 16 -1.30 -24.77 -18.98
CA ARG A 16 -2.10 -24.17 -20.07
C ARG A 16 -2.97 -25.18 -20.80
N ALA A 17 -2.49 -26.39 -21.06
CA ALA A 17 -3.28 -27.44 -21.70
C ALA A 17 -4.48 -27.89 -20.84
N LEU A 18 -4.35 -27.81 -19.51
CA LEU A 18 -5.44 -28.07 -18.56
C LEU A 18 -6.40 -26.88 -18.39
N GLY A 19 -6.26 -25.81 -19.18
CA GLY A 19 -7.08 -24.60 -19.06
C GLY A 19 -6.72 -23.71 -17.86
N VAL A 20 -5.61 -23.98 -17.17
CA VAL A 20 -5.17 -23.19 -16.02
C VAL A 20 -4.38 -21.96 -16.51
N VAL A 21 -4.94 -20.78 -16.26
CA VAL A 21 -4.26 -19.50 -16.50
C VAL A 21 -3.39 -19.16 -15.29
N THR A 22 -2.08 -19.24 -15.45
CA THR A 22 -1.12 -18.88 -14.40
C THR A 22 -0.92 -17.37 -14.36
N TRP A 23 -1.35 -16.71 -13.28
CA TRP A 23 -1.01 -15.31 -13.02
C TRP A 23 0.44 -15.24 -12.55
N ARG A 24 1.30 -14.54 -13.32
CA ARG A 24 2.66 -14.24 -12.88
C ARG A 24 2.65 -12.89 -12.16
N ARG A 25 3.22 -12.86 -10.95
CA ARG A 25 3.50 -11.60 -10.26
C ARG A 25 4.46 -10.78 -11.14
N ARG A 26 4.11 -9.53 -11.42
CA ARG A 26 5.03 -8.61 -12.10
C ARG A 26 6.15 -8.27 -11.12
N ASP A 27 7.31 -8.88 -11.30
CA ASP A 27 8.49 -8.46 -10.58
C ASP A 27 8.94 -7.11 -11.15
N MET A 28 9.01 -6.08 -10.30
CA MET A 28 9.67 -4.82 -10.62
C MET A 28 11.18 -5.05 -10.60
N HIS A 29 11.73 -5.64 -11.66
CA HIS A 29 13.10 -5.36 -12.08
C HIS A 29 13.32 -5.82 -13.52
N ALA A 30 13.16 -4.88 -14.45
CA ALA A 30 13.80 -4.94 -15.75
C ALA A 30 14.41 -3.55 -16.02
N SER A 31 15.34 -3.16 -15.15
CA SER A 31 16.40 -2.25 -15.58
C SER A 31 17.53 -3.11 -16.15
N VAL A 32 18.12 -2.60 -17.20
CA VAL A 32 19.14 -3.18 -18.09
C VAL A 32 20.33 -3.78 -17.32
N ALA A 33 20.93 -4.83 -17.89
CA ALA A 33 22.03 -5.62 -17.34
C ALA A 33 23.28 -4.82 -16.93
N VAL A 34 23.97 -5.28 -15.87
CA VAL A 34 25.41 -5.69 -15.82
C VAL A 34 25.82 -6.05 -14.37
N ALA A 35 26.56 -7.16 -14.22
CA ALA A 35 27.33 -7.66 -13.07
C ALA A 35 26.58 -8.22 -11.82
N PRO A 36 27.06 -9.34 -11.23
CA PRO A 36 26.46 -9.94 -10.04
C PRO A 36 27.03 -9.27 -8.79
N GLU A 37 26.26 -8.38 -8.16
CA GLU A 37 26.61 -7.86 -6.84
C GLU A 37 25.50 -8.17 -5.84
N GLN A 38 25.97 -8.84 -4.78
CA GLN A 38 25.38 -9.25 -3.52
C GLN A 38 23.93 -8.81 -3.25
N VAL A 39 23.09 -9.81 -2.97
CA VAL A 39 21.73 -9.68 -2.45
C VAL A 39 21.73 -8.83 -1.16
N PRO A 40 21.17 -7.62 -1.15
CA PRO A 40 20.89 -6.94 0.10
C PRO A 40 19.47 -7.32 0.52
N THR A 41 19.36 -8.03 1.63
CA THR A 41 18.13 -8.28 2.40
C THR A 41 17.51 -6.98 2.98
N THR A 42 17.83 -5.82 2.41
CA THR A 42 17.50 -4.47 2.90
C THR A 42 16.47 -3.75 2.02
N THR A 43 15.86 -4.42 1.04
CA THR A 43 15.02 -3.78 0.02
C THR A 43 13.63 -3.38 0.51
N ILE A 44 13.04 -4.08 1.48
CA ILE A 44 11.69 -3.73 1.99
C ILE A 44 11.76 -2.49 2.88
N SER A 45 12.79 -2.38 3.74
CA SER A 45 12.93 -1.25 4.67
C SER A 45 13.27 0.07 3.94
N GLN A 46 14.09 0.02 2.89
CA GLN A 46 14.40 1.21 2.07
C GLN A 46 13.22 1.68 1.20
N ALA A 47 12.39 0.75 0.70
CA ALA A 47 11.19 1.13 -0.04
C ALA A 47 10.13 1.78 0.87
N LEU A 48 10.07 1.37 2.14
CA LEU A 48 9.21 2.01 3.15
C LEU A 48 9.75 3.40 3.57
N ALA A 49 11.08 3.56 3.63
CA ALA A 49 11.73 4.83 3.99
C ALA A 49 11.61 5.93 2.91
N SER A 50 11.20 5.57 1.68
CA SER A 50 11.04 6.50 0.54
C SER A 50 9.57 6.67 0.12
N ALA A 51 8.62 6.24 0.96
CA ALA A 51 7.20 6.35 0.64
C ALA A 51 6.71 7.81 0.76
N ASN A 52 6.28 8.39 -0.36
CA ASN A 52 5.69 9.73 -0.38
C ASN A 52 4.30 9.79 0.29
N VAL A 53 3.63 8.65 0.45
CA VAL A 53 2.33 8.57 1.12
C VAL A 53 2.23 7.28 1.90
N VAL A 54 1.71 7.34 3.13
CA VAL A 54 1.45 6.15 3.97
C VAL A 54 -0.03 6.09 4.26
N VAL A 55 -0.60 4.88 4.18
CA VAL A 55 -2.01 4.63 4.47
C VAL A 55 -2.13 3.88 5.80
N VAL A 56 -2.87 4.42 6.75
CA VAL A 56 -3.13 3.78 8.05
C VAL A 56 -4.57 3.31 8.09
N ILE A 57 -4.77 2.01 8.29
CA ILE A 57 -6.08 1.36 8.28
C ILE A 57 -6.41 0.75 9.65
N PRO A 58 -7.70 0.61 9.99
CA PRO A 58 -8.12 -0.12 11.18
C PRO A 58 -7.62 -1.57 11.16
N PRO A 59 -7.39 -2.18 12.33
CA PRO A 59 -7.00 -3.57 12.41
C PRO A 59 -8.16 -4.46 11.93
N ALA A 60 -7.82 -5.69 11.51
CA ALA A 60 -8.79 -6.71 11.14
C ALA A 60 -9.79 -6.31 10.03
N CYS A 61 -9.38 -5.46 9.09
CA CYS A 61 -10.16 -5.17 7.89
C CYS A 61 -10.48 -6.46 7.13
N SER A 62 -11.76 -6.68 6.85
CA SER A 62 -12.26 -7.79 6.05
C SER A 62 -11.69 -7.76 4.62
N VAL A 63 -11.76 -8.92 3.93
CA VAL A 63 -11.32 -9.03 2.54
C VAL A 63 -12.04 -8.02 1.63
N ARG A 64 -13.32 -7.78 1.88
CA ARG A 64 -14.14 -6.84 1.11
C ARG A 64 -13.71 -5.39 1.33
N GLU A 65 -13.38 -5.02 2.56
CA GLU A 65 -12.85 -3.69 2.90
C GLU A 65 -11.49 -3.48 2.24
N ARG A 66 -10.60 -4.49 2.31
CA ARG A 66 -9.29 -4.44 1.65
C ARG A 66 -9.39 -4.35 0.13
N ASP A 67 -10.32 -5.06 -0.51
CA ASP A 67 -10.57 -4.95 -1.96
C ASP A 67 -11.07 -3.55 -2.33
N LEU A 68 -12.01 -2.99 -1.56
CA LEU A 68 -12.49 -1.62 -1.78
C LEU A 68 -11.34 -0.61 -1.71
N LEU A 69 -10.51 -0.69 -0.66
CA LEU A 69 -9.38 0.22 -0.47
C LEU A 69 -8.36 0.05 -1.61
N GLY A 70 -8.00 -1.19 -1.94
CA GLY A 70 -7.09 -1.48 -3.05
C GLY A 70 -7.55 -0.88 -4.38
N ARG A 71 -8.85 -1.00 -4.69
CA ARG A 71 -9.45 -0.40 -5.89
C ARG A 71 -9.44 1.13 -5.84
N ALA A 72 -9.82 1.71 -4.71
CA ALA A 72 -9.88 3.16 -4.53
C ALA A 72 -8.49 3.80 -4.70
N LEU A 73 -7.47 3.22 -4.05
CA LEU A 73 -6.09 3.69 -4.14
C LEU A 73 -5.51 3.49 -5.55
N SER A 74 -5.77 2.34 -6.17
CA SER A 74 -5.33 2.05 -7.54
C SER A 74 -5.91 3.02 -8.58
N GLY A 75 -7.16 3.47 -8.37
CA GLY A 75 -7.84 4.40 -9.27
C GLY A 75 -7.25 5.82 -9.33
N LEU A 76 -6.43 6.21 -8.34
CA LEU A 76 -5.85 7.56 -8.27
C LEU A 76 -4.41 7.67 -8.74
N GLY A 77 -3.80 6.57 -9.17
CA GLY A 77 -2.48 6.55 -9.80
C GLY A 77 -1.43 5.80 -9.00
N PRO A 78 -0.21 5.66 -9.57
CA PRO A 78 0.80 4.72 -9.07
C PRO A 78 1.35 5.08 -7.69
N GLN A 79 1.37 6.36 -7.30
CA GLN A 79 1.87 6.78 -5.99
C GLN A 79 0.96 6.27 -4.86
N LEU A 80 -0.36 6.43 -4.97
CA LEU A 80 -1.31 5.90 -3.98
C LEU A 80 -1.46 4.38 -4.09
N ALA A 81 -1.45 3.83 -5.31
CA ALA A 81 -1.58 2.40 -5.54
C ALA A 81 -0.45 1.57 -4.89
N ARG A 82 0.72 2.18 -4.70
CA ARG A 82 1.92 1.56 -4.12
C ARG A 82 2.18 2.00 -2.68
N ALA A 83 1.30 2.83 -2.12
CA ALA A 83 1.44 3.31 -0.77
C ALA A 83 1.47 2.14 0.22
N PRO A 84 2.41 2.10 1.17
CA PRO A 84 2.35 1.14 2.26
C PRO A 84 1.03 1.32 3.03
N CYS A 85 0.32 0.20 3.21
CA CYS A 85 -0.87 0.13 4.05
C CYS A 85 -0.48 -0.53 5.38
N ILE A 86 -0.60 0.22 6.47
CA ILE A 86 -0.21 -0.19 7.82
C ILE A 86 -1.48 -0.38 8.64
N GLU A 87 -1.65 -1.57 9.20
CA GLU A 87 -2.73 -1.87 10.13
C GLU A 87 -2.36 -1.32 11.52
N ALA A 88 -3.24 -0.48 12.07
CA ALA A 88 -3.08 0.01 13.44
C ALA A 88 -3.60 -1.04 14.42
N VAL A 89 -2.70 -1.85 14.98
CA VAL A 89 -3.07 -2.83 16.00
C VAL A 89 -3.28 -2.11 17.33
N ASP A 90 -4.45 -2.32 17.93
CA ASP A 90 -4.77 -1.76 19.25
C ASP A 90 -3.77 -2.29 20.29
N GLY A 91 -3.11 -1.36 21.01
CA GLY A 91 -2.21 -1.69 22.12
C GLY A 91 -0.74 -1.95 21.75
N GLU A 92 -0.39 -2.01 20.46
CA GLU A 92 1.02 -2.06 20.03
C GLU A 92 1.49 -0.72 19.46
N ASN A 93 2.79 -0.46 19.55
CA ASN A 93 3.40 0.72 18.94
C ASN A 93 3.26 0.60 17.42
N LEU A 94 2.27 1.31 16.86
CA LEU A 94 2.12 1.50 15.42
C LEU A 94 3.46 1.98 14.85
N HIS A 95 4.17 1.13 14.10
CA HIS A 95 5.44 1.52 13.51
C HIS A 95 5.20 2.16 12.14
N VAL A 96 5.21 3.49 12.10
CA VAL A 96 4.92 4.26 10.89
C VAL A 96 6.20 4.88 10.34
N PRO A 97 6.57 4.62 9.08
CA PRO A 97 7.69 5.30 8.45
C PRO A 97 7.34 6.79 8.25
N HIS A 98 8.37 7.64 8.27
CA HIS A 98 8.21 9.05 7.95
C HIS A 98 7.80 9.23 6.48
N ALA A 99 6.73 9.99 6.27
CA ALA A 99 6.21 10.32 4.96
C ALA A 99 5.68 11.76 4.96
N PRO A 100 5.76 12.48 3.83
CA PRO A 100 5.24 13.83 3.73
C PRO A 100 3.70 13.87 3.74
N ALA A 101 3.02 12.72 3.59
CA ALA A 101 1.58 12.66 3.63
C ALA A 101 1.05 11.33 4.19
N TYR A 102 -0.05 11.41 4.94
CA TYR A 102 -0.72 10.28 5.59
C TYR A 102 -2.20 10.28 5.24
N LEU A 103 -2.73 9.12 4.85
CA LEU A 103 -4.17 8.87 4.75
C LEU A 103 -4.58 7.93 5.88
N VAL A 104 -5.44 8.39 6.77
CA VAL A 104 -5.83 7.65 7.97
C VAL A 104 -7.31 7.35 7.95
N PHE A 105 -7.67 6.07 8.09
CA PHE A 105 -9.05 5.62 8.09
C PHE A 105 -9.54 5.44 9.53
N GLY A 106 -10.42 6.34 9.97
CA GLY A 106 -11.02 6.32 11.31
C GLY A 106 -10.32 7.23 12.33
N GLN A 107 -11.13 7.78 13.24
CA GLN A 107 -10.66 8.73 14.26
C GLN A 107 -9.72 8.08 15.28
N ALA A 108 -10.00 6.83 15.67
CA ALA A 108 -9.14 6.07 16.60
C ALA A 108 -7.72 5.91 16.03
N GLN A 109 -7.62 5.62 14.72
CA GLN A 109 -6.35 5.46 14.01
C GLN A 109 -5.61 6.79 13.90
N ALA A 110 -6.31 7.92 13.72
CA ALA A 110 -5.69 9.24 13.72
C ALA A 110 -5.12 9.62 15.09
N HIS A 111 -5.82 9.29 16.18
CA HIS A 111 -5.29 9.47 17.53
C HIS A 111 -4.09 8.56 17.81
N ALA A 112 -4.14 7.29 17.38
CA ALA A 112 -3.00 6.38 17.50
C ALA A 112 -1.78 6.91 16.74
N LEU A 113 -1.97 7.38 15.50
CA LEU A 113 -0.92 7.99 14.69
C LEU A 113 -0.30 9.22 15.39
N GLY A 114 -1.14 10.11 15.93
CA GLY A 114 -0.68 11.31 16.62
C GLY A 114 0.10 11.06 17.91
N ARG A 115 -0.02 9.86 18.52
CA ARG A 115 0.79 9.47 19.68
C ARG A 115 2.18 8.93 19.31
N VAL A 116 2.34 8.45 18.09
CA VAL A 116 3.57 7.82 17.61
C VAL A 116 4.43 8.79 16.81
N LEU A 117 3.80 9.66 16.00
CA LEU A 117 4.55 10.58 15.15
C LEU A 117 5.30 11.62 16.00
N PRO A 118 6.60 11.85 15.71
CA PRO A 118 7.31 13.01 16.24
C PRO A 118 6.60 14.32 15.88
N ALA A 119 6.67 15.31 16.77
CA ALA A 119 5.95 16.57 16.62
C ALA A 119 6.36 17.35 15.36
N GLU A 120 7.63 17.25 14.96
CA GLU A 120 8.17 17.86 13.74
C GLU A 120 7.51 17.26 12.50
N VAL A 121 7.41 15.93 12.45
CA VAL A 121 6.79 15.22 11.34
C VAL A 121 5.29 15.51 11.29
N MET A 122 4.63 15.54 12.44
CA MET A 122 3.19 15.85 12.51
C MET A 122 2.88 17.28 12.05
N ARG A 123 3.79 18.23 12.30
CA ARG A 123 3.67 19.63 11.85
C ARG A 123 3.80 19.77 10.34
N ASP A 124 4.74 19.04 9.75
CA ASP A 124 5.11 19.21 8.34
C ASP A 124 4.32 18.27 7.40
N ALA A 125 3.78 17.17 7.92
CA ALA A 125 3.06 16.19 7.11
C ALA A 125 1.63 16.59 6.78
N HIS A 126 1.19 16.25 5.57
CA HIS A 126 -0.21 16.38 5.16
C HIS A 126 -1.03 15.17 5.62
N ILE A 127 -1.79 15.32 6.71
CA ILE A 127 -2.61 14.25 7.29
C ILE A 127 -4.07 14.41 6.85
N VAL A 128 -4.60 13.41 6.15
CA VAL A 128 -5.99 13.36 5.69
C VAL A 128 -6.73 12.25 6.44
N LEU A 129 -7.80 12.64 7.14
CA LEU A 129 -8.72 11.72 7.80
C LEU A 129 -9.84 11.28 6.86
N ALA A 130 -10.10 9.98 6.79
CA ALA A 130 -11.23 9.38 6.09
C ALA A 130 -12.11 8.59 7.06
N ASP A 131 -13.37 8.41 6.68
CA ASP A 131 -14.30 7.50 7.37
C ASP A 131 -13.73 6.07 7.41
N THR A 132 -14.20 5.22 8.31
CA THR A 132 -13.69 3.85 8.41
C THR A 132 -14.08 3.00 7.17
N PRO A 133 -13.33 1.93 6.84
CA PRO A 133 -13.65 1.11 5.67
C PRO A 133 -15.04 0.46 5.73
N SER A 134 -15.50 0.11 6.93
CA SER A 134 -16.84 -0.42 7.20
C SER A 134 -17.93 0.60 6.89
N GLU A 135 -17.77 1.85 7.33
CA GLU A 135 -18.68 2.96 6.99
C GLU A 135 -18.68 3.24 5.48
N ILE A 136 -17.50 3.24 4.85
CA ILE A 136 -17.36 3.48 3.42
C ILE A 136 -18.09 2.40 2.61
N LEU A 137 -18.08 1.13 3.05
CA LEU A 137 -18.80 0.08 2.33
C LEU A 137 -20.31 0.32 2.30
N VAL A 138 -20.88 0.75 3.43
CA VAL A 138 -22.32 0.83 3.66
C VAL A 138 -22.90 2.19 3.26
N GLN A 139 -22.18 3.29 3.50
CA GLN A 139 -22.71 4.64 3.38
C GLN A 139 -22.26 5.33 2.09
N ALA A 140 -23.22 5.80 1.28
CA ALA A 140 -22.93 6.54 0.06
C ALA A 140 -22.21 7.88 0.32
N VAL A 141 -22.51 8.54 1.45
CA VAL A 141 -21.87 9.79 1.85
C VAL A 141 -20.38 9.56 2.14
N ALA A 142 -20.04 8.49 2.86
CA ALA A 142 -18.65 8.12 3.16
C ALA A 142 -17.83 7.85 1.88
N LYS A 143 -18.42 7.21 0.85
CA LYS A 143 -17.78 7.04 -0.46
C LYS A 143 -17.45 8.38 -1.14
N ARG A 144 -18.36 9.36 -1.06
CA ARG A 144 -18.14 10.70 -1.63
C ARG A 144 -17.04 11.45 -0.87
N ARG A 145 -17.04 11.38 0.46
CA ARG A 145 -15.99 11.97 1.30
C ARG A 145 -14.64 11.33 1.03
N LEU A 146 -14.58 10.00 0.93
CA LEU A 146 -13.37 9.29 0.52
C LEU A 146 -12.86 9.80 -0.83
N TRP A 147 -13.73 9.92 -1.83
CA TRP A 147 -13.33 10.41 -3.15
C TRP A 147 -12.77 11.85 -3.09
N GLN A 148 -13.37 12.73 -2.28
CA GLN A 148 -12.89 14.09 -2.07
C GLN A 148 -11.52 14.10 -1.37
N ALA A 149 -11.38 13.35 -0.28
CA ALA A 149 -10.14 13.19 0.48
C ALA A 149 -8.99 12.68 -0.42
N LEU A 150 -9.25 11.65 -1.21
CA LEU A 150 -8.31 11.09 -2.17
C LEU A 150 -7.89 12.11 -3.24
N ARG A 151 -8.84 12.90 -3.77
CA ARG A 151 -8.53 13.97 -4.74
C ARG A 151 -7.69 15.09 -4.13
N MET A 152 -7.96 15.48 -2.88
CA MET A 152 -7.18 16.47 -2.15
C MET A 152 -5.75 15.97 -1.92
N LEU A 153 -5.61 14.74 -1.43
CA LEU A 153 -4.31 14.10 -1.21
C LEU A 153 -3.48 14.05 -2.50
N ARG A 154 -4.10 13.65 -3.63
CA ARG A 154 -3.41 13.64 -4.93
C ARG A 154 -2.90 15.02 -5.35
N ARG A 155 -3.65 16.08 -5.05
CA ARG A 155 -3.23 17.46 -5.34
C ARG A 155 -2.08 17.90 -4.43
N ALA A 156 -2.14 17.56 -3.14
CA ALA A 156 -1.07 17.83 -2.19
C ALA A 156 0.23 17.14 -2.62
N LEU A 157 0.16 15.86 -3.00
CA LEU A 157 1.31 15.11 -3.53
C LEU A 157 1.86 15.74 -4.82
N ALA A 158 1.00 16.17 -5.75
CA ALA A 158 1.45 16.84 -6.97
C ALA A 158 2.13 18.20 -6.70
N ALA A 159 1.73 18.90 -5.64
CA ALA A 159 2.34 20.18 -5.24
C ALA A 159 3.65 20.00 -4.45
N GLY A 160 3.80 18.89 -3.73
CA GLY A 160 4.99 18.55 -2.94
C GLY A 160 6.09 17.84 -3.73
N VAL A 161 5.80 17.34 -4.94
CA VAL A 161 6.82 16.85 -5.88
C VAL A 161 7.53 18.07 -6.48
N GLN A 162 8.52 18.61 -5.78
CA GLN A 162 9.53 19.45 -6.41
C GLN A 162 10.40 18.57 -7.33
N PRO A 163 10.69 19.01 -8.57
CA PRO A 163 11.44 18.23 -9.56
C PRO A 163 12.91 18.01 -9.17
#